data_AF-A0A2S0L865-F1
#
_entry.id   AF-A0A2S0L865-F1
#
_cell.length_a   1.000
_cell.length_b   1.000
_cell.length_c   1.000
_cell.angle_alpha   90.00
_cell.angle_beta   90.00
_cell.angle_gamma   90.00
#
_symmetry.space_group_name_H-M   'P 1'
#
loop_
_entity.id
_entity.type
_entity.pdbx_description
1 polymer ?
#
loop_
_entity_poly.entity_id
_entity_poly.type
_entity_poly.pdbx_seq_one_letter_code
_entity_poly.pdbx_strand_id
1 'polypeptide(L)' 'MDRDIKVYITNEIPQLDKKLSINAITASFNSYIDTLGEKINLTVLDGWKLTFNVLLQRTDTISLAKQLGKYPSEK' A
#
# COMPACT_ATOMS: atom_id res chain seq x y z
N MET A 1 11.14 -12.72 7.06
CA MET A 1 10.53 -13.49 5.96
C MET A 1 10.10 -12.50 4.91
N ASP A 2 10.58 -12.66 3.67
CA ASP A 2 10.02 -11.92 2.55
C ASP A 2 8.60 -12.44 2.29
N ARG A 3 7.64 -11.52 2.10
CA ARG A 3 6.25 -11.82 1.76
C ARG A 3 6.03 -11.60 0.27
N ASP A 4 5.23 -12.46 -0.35
CA ASP A 4 4.87 -12.37 -1.78
C ASP A 4 4.06 -11.12 -2.10
N ILE A 5 3.28 -10.64 -1.13
CA ILE A 5 2.54 -9.39 -1.21
C ILE A 5 3.06 -8.42 -0.14
N LYS A 6 3.45 -7.21 -0.55
CA LYS A 6 3.96 -6.18 0.35
C LYS A 6 2.92 -5.08 0.58
N VAL A 7 2.75 -4.69 1.83
CA VAL A 7 1.92 -3.53 2.21
C VAL A 7 2.83 -2.33 2.41
N TYR A 8 2.55 -1.26 1.67
CA TYR A 8 3.16 0.05 1.87
C TYR A 8 2.12 1.02 2.40
N ILE A 9 2.42 1.65 3.53
CA ILE A 9 1.55 2.68 4.12
C ILE A 9 2.29 4.00 4.05
N THR A 10 1.72 4.95 3.32
CA THR A 10 2.17 6.34 3.28
C THR A 10 1.26 7.17 4.15
N ASN A 11 1.80 7.83 5.17
CA ASN A 11 1.04 8.72 6.04
C ASN A 11 1.35 10.20 5.75
N GLU A 12 0.39 10.90 5.17
CA GLU A 12 0.46 12.34 4.92
C GLU A 12 -0.28 13.16 6.00
N ILE A 13 -0.87 12.49 7.00
CA ILE A 13 -1.57 13.15 8.11
C ILE A 13 -0.56 13.50 9.22
N PRO A 14 -0.33 14.79 9.50
CA PRO A 14 0.62 15.19 10.55
C PRO A 14 0.22 14.65 11.92
N GLN A 15 1.19 14.09 12.65
CA GLN A 15 1.05 13.59 14.02
C GLN A 15 0.04 12.44 14.21
N LEU A 16 -0.37 11.77 13.12
CA LEU A 16 -1.27 10.62 13.22
C LEU A 16 -0.65 9.47 14.02
N ASP A 17 0.66 9.28 13.88
CA ASP A 17 1.49 8.31 14.62
C ASP A 17 1.47 8.53 16.14
N LYS A 18 1.23 9.77 16.61
CA LYS A 18 1.05 10.07 18.04
C LYS A 18 -0.31 9.64 18.58
N LYS A 19 -1.30 9.47 17.71
CA LYS A 19 -2.67 9.11 18.08
C LYS A 19 -2.99 7.65 17.76
N LEU A 20 -2.27 7.06 16.82
CA LEU A 20 -2.57 5.74 16.30
C LEU A 20 -1.27 5.00 15.96
N SER A 21 -1.22 3.73 16.34
CA SER A 21 -0.05 2.89 16.04
C SER A 21 -0.06 2.47 14.59
N ILE A 22 0.78 3.10 13.77
CA ILE A 22 0.99 2.72 12.36
C ILE A 22 1.45 1.26 12.26
N ASN A 23 2.22 0.77 13.23
CA ASN A 23 2.65 -0.63 13.29
C ASN A 23 1.45 -1.57 13.49
N ALA A 24 0.49 -1.21 14.35
CA ALA A 24 -0.71 -2.01 14.56
C ALA A 24 -1.60 -2.04 13.30
N ILE A 25 -1.75 -0.89 12.63
CA ILE A 25 -2.47 -0.83 11.34
C ILE A 25 -1.78 -1.73 10.31
N THR A 26 -0.46 -1.63 10.21
CA THR A 26 0.35 -2.44 9.29
C THR A 26 0.19 -3.93 9.58
N ALA A 27 0.19 -4.33 10.85
CA ALA A 27 -0.05 -5.71 11.25
C ALA A 27 -1.45 -6.20 10.80
N SER A 28 -2.50 -5.42 11.07
CA SER A 28 -3.86 -5.75 10.63
C SER A 28 -4.00 -5.89 9.12
N PHE A 29 -3.38 -4.99 8.35
CA PHE A 29 -3.36 -5.11 6.88
C PHE A 29 -2.64 -6.37 6.42
N ASN A 30 -1.50 -6.70 7.03
CA ASN A 30 -0.79 -7.93 6.68
C ASN A 30 -1.65 -9.17 6.97
N SER A 31 -2.30 -9.24 8.13
CA SER A 31 -3.22 -10.35 8.43
C SER A 31 -4.36 -10.44 7.42
N TYR A 32 -4.90 -9.31 6.96
CA TYR A 32 -5.92 -9.30 5.92
C TYR A 32 -5.36 -9.77 4.56
N ILE A 33 -4.15 -9.33 4.19
CA ILE A 33 -3.45 -9.76 2.97
C ILE A 33 -3.24 -11.27 2.97
N ASP A 34 -2.88 -11.85 4.12
CA ASP A 34 -2.71 -13.30 4.24
C ASP A 34 -4.02 -14.04 3.87
N THR A 35 -5.19 -13.50 4.22
CA THR A 35 -6.50 -14.04 3.77
C THR A 35 -6.79 -13.84 2.27
N LEU A 36 -6.15 -12.85 1.64
CA LEU A 36 -6.25 -12.62 0.20
C LEU A 36 -5.29 -13.49 -0.59
N GLY A 37 -4.15 -13.87 0.00
CA GLY A 37 -3.19 -14.81 -0.60
C GLY A 37 -3.88 -16.12 -1.03
N GLU A 38 -4.86 -16.59 -0.27
CA GLU A 38 -5.66 -17.76 -0.61
C GLU A 38 -6.60 -17.55 -1.83
N LYS A 39 -6.93 -16.30 -2.14
CA LYS A 39 -7.85 -15.92 -3.23
C LYS A 39 -7.11 -15.46 -4.49
N ILE A 40 -5.85 -15.08 -4.35
CA ILE A 40 -4.99 -14.60 -5.44
C ILE A 40 -4.18 -15.79 -5.95
N ASN A 41 -4.22 -16.04 -7.26
CA ASN A 41 -3.38 -17.07 -7.86
C ASN A 41 -1.93 -16.58 -7.96
N LEU A 42 -1.18 -16.72 -6.88
CA LEU A 42 0.22 -16.30 -6.79
C LEU A 42 1.12 -17.04 -7.81
N THR A 43 0.77 -18.27 -8.18
CA THR A 43 1.51 -19.04 -9.20
C THR A 43 1.42 -18.40 -10.58
N VAL A 44 0.25 -17.87 -10.97
CA VAL A 44 0.10 -17.14 -12.25
C VAL A 44 0.82 -15.80 -12.21
N LEU A 45 0.93 -15.21 -11.01
CA LEU A 45 1.59 -13.94 -10.76
C LEU A 45 3.06 -14.13 -10.34
N ASP A 46 3.65 -15.29 -10.60
CA ASP A 46 5.04 -15.56 -10.24
C ASP A 46 5.98 -14.54 -10.92
N GLY A 47 6.94 -14.03 -10.15
CA GLY A 47 7.81 -12.92 -10.53
C GLY A 47 7.19 -11.52 -10.47
N TRP A 48 5.88 -11.38 -10.23
CA TRP A 48 5.25 -10.08 -10.03
C TRP A 48 5.44 -9.58 -8.60
N LYS A 49 5.88 -8.32 -8.47
CA LYS A 49 6.00 -7.66 -7.15
C LYS A 49 4.65 -7.04 -6.79
N LEU A 50 3.77 -7.83 -6.18
CA LEU A 50 2.46 -7.35 -5.76
C LEU A 50 2.59 -6.43 -4.54
N THR A 51 2.01 -5.25 -4.67
CA THR A 51 2.04 -4.22 -3.64
C THR A 51 0.67 -3.62 -3.41
N PHE A 52 0.25 -3.60 -2.14
CA PHE A 52 -0.90 -2.83 -1.69
C PHE A 52 -0.40 -1.51 -1.12
N ASN A 53 -0.77 -0.40 -1.75
CA ASN A 53 -0.43 0.93 -1.30
C ASN A 53 -1.63 1.53 -0.55
N VAL A 54 -1.43 1.89 0.71
CA VAL A 54 -2.42 2.55 1.56
C VAL A 54 -1.95 3.98 1.79
N LEU A 55 -2.69 4.94 1.24
CA LEU A 55 -2.44 6.36 1.44
C LEU A 55 -3.38 6.90 2.53
N LEU A 56 -2.80 7.34 3.64
CA LEU A 56 -3.51 8.05 4.69
C LEU A 56 -3.36 9.54 4.40
N GLN A 57 -4.43 10.16 3.91
CA GLN A 57 -4.45 11.58 3.54
C GLN A 57 -5.62 12.30 4.21
N ARG A 58 -5.43 13.60 4.46
CA ARG A 58 -6.51 14.49 4.90
C ARG A 58 -7.45 14.78 3.73
N THR A 59 -8.71 14.43 3.86
CA THR A 59 -9.74 14.65 2.83
C THR A 59 -10.18 16.11 2.71
N ASP A 60 -9.81 16.94 3.68
CA ASP A 60 -10.08 18.38 3.72
C ASP A 60 -8.93 19.22 3.13
N THR A 61 -7.93 18.56 2.53
CA THR A 61 -6.80 19.21 1.88
C THR A 61 -6.66 18.80 0.43
N ILE A 62 -6.05 19.66 -0.39
CA ILE A 62 -5.72 19.36 -1.79
C ILE A 62 -4.27 18.87 -1.84
N SER A 63 -4.07 17.63 -2.28
CA SER A 63 -2.74 17.07 -2.57
C SER A 63 -2.33 17.43 -4.01
N LEU A 64 -1.15 18.05 -4.18
CA LEU A 64 -0.57 18.29 -5.49
C LEU A 64 0.48 17.22 -5.78
N ALA A 65 0.14 16.26 -6.64
CA ALA A 65 1.09 15.26 -7.12
C ALA A 65 1.70 15.69 -8.45
N LYS A 66 3.03 15.72 -8.54
CA LYS A 66 3.74 15.91 -9.81
C LYS A 66 3.96 14.56 -10.46
N GLN A 67 3.44 14.37 -11.67
CA GLN A 67 3.76 13.19 -12.48
C GLN A 67 5.27 13.19 -12.77
N LEU A 68 6.00 12.19 -12.25
CA LEU A 68 7.46 12.08 -12.39
C LEU A 68 7.88 11.46 -13.74
N GLY A 69 6.93 10.87 -14.47
CA GLY A 69 7.12 10.33 -15.82
C GLY A 69 5.81 9.79 -16.37
N LYS A 70 5.68 9.79 -17.70
CA LYS A 70 4.58 9.11 -18.39
C LYS A 70 4.94 7.65 -18.60
N TYR A 71 3.97 6.76 -18.42
CA TYR A 71 4.20 5.36 -18.78
C TYR A 71 4.34 5.24 -20.31
N PRO A 72 5.20 4.36 -20.86
CA PRO A 72 5.38 4.24 -22.31
C PRO A 72 4.10 3.93 -23.11
N SER A 73 3.09 3.38 -22.44
CA SER A 73 1.76 3.10 -23.00
C SER A 73 0.82 4.31 -23.05
N GLU A 74 1.14 5.40 -22.36
CA GLU A 74 0.40 6.66 -22.38
C GLU A 74 0.90 7.51 -23.57
N LYS A 75 0.47 7.16 -24.78
CA LYS A 75 0.65 7.98 -26.00
C LYS A 75 -0.43 9.02 -26.12
#